data_AF-A0A2R6RG35-F1
#
_entry.id   AF-A0A2R6RG35-F1
#
_cell.length_a   1.000
_cell.length_b   1.000
_cell.length_c   1.000
_cell.angle_alpha   90.00
_cell.angle_beta   90.00
_cell.angle_gamma   90.00
#
_symmetry.space_group_name_H-M   'P 1'
#
loop_
_entity.id
_entity.type
_entity.pdbx_description
1 polymer ?
#
loop_
_entity_poly.entity_id
_entity_poly.type
_entity_poly.pdbx_seq_one_letter_code
_entity_poly.pdbx_strand_id
1 'polypeptide(L)'
;MDGVASTMIAMRYGSIPIARKTGVLNDSVFDIDDNTIPTQFRNGFTFWTPDEQGLNGALDRAFSHYMNDNQSWQQLVQKVMRIDLSWDWGLISVTV
;
A
#
# COMPACT_ATOMS: atom_id res chain seq x y z
N MET A 1 2.80 15.48 8.96
CA MET A 1 2.76 14.10 9.50
C MET A 1 1.56 13.34 8.90
N ASP A 2 1.20 13.61 7.63
CA ASP A 2 -0.21 13.42 7.20
C ASP A 2 -0.41 12.49 5.98
N GLY A 3 0.67 11.86 5.49
CA GLY A 3 0.61 10.94 4.36
C GLY A 3 -0.10 9.62 4.68
N VAL A 4 0.13 9.08 5.89
CA VAL A 4 -0.38 7.77 6.30
C VAL A 4 -1.90 7.77 6.44
N ALA A 5 -2.48 8.85 6.98
CA ALA A 5 -3.93 9.00 7.11
C ALA A 5 -4.63 9.03 5.74
N SER A 6 -4.05 9.75 4.77
CA SER A 6 -4.59 9.84 3.41
C SER A 6 -4.59 8.49 2.71
N THR A 7 -3.51 7.70 2.86
CA THR A 7 -3.41 6.35 2.29
C THR A 7 -4.40 5.38 2.94
N MET A 8 -4.57 5.43 4.27
CA MET A 8 -5.54 4.60 4.99
C MET A 8 -6.99 4.89 4.59
N ILE A 9 -7.34 6.17 4.41
CA ILE A 9 -8.67 6.57 3.94
C ILE A 9 -8.88 6.07 2.51
N ALA A 10 -7.90 6.27 1.61
CA ALA A 10 -7.98 5.82 0.23
C ALA A 10 -8.21 4.30 0.12
N MET A 11 -7.52 3.51 0.96
CA MET A 11 -7.70 2.05 1.04
C MET A 11 -9.12 1.64 1.46
N ARG A 12 -9.75 2.36 2.41
CA ARG A 12 -11.15 2.10 2.79
C ARG A 12 -12.14 2.34 1.66
N TYR A 13 -11.82 3.23 0.72
CA TYR A 13 -12.61 3.46 -0.49
C TYR A 13 -12.21 2.56 -1.67
N GLY A 14 -11.35 1.56 -1.45
CA GLY A 14 -10.92 0.60 -2.48
C GLY A 14 -9.81 1.10 -3.40
N SER A 15 -9.13 2.19 -3.04
CA SER A 15 -7.95 2.64 -3.78
C SER A 15 -6.73 1.82 -3.39
N ILE A 16 -6.06 1.24 -4.39
CA ILE A 16 -4.80 0.51 -4.20
C ILE A 16 -3.65 1.52 -4.03
N PRO A 17 -2.90 1.46 -2.91
CA PRO A 17 -1.84 2.43 -2.64
C PRO A 17 -0.60 2.18 -3.51
N ILE A 18 0.01 3.27 -3.96
CA ILE A 18 1.38 3.30 -4.52
C ILE A 18 2.23 4.15 -3.59
N ALA A 19 3.25 3.58 -2.97
CA ALA A 19 4.03 4.24 -1.93
C ALA A 19 5.54 4.09 -2.10
N ARG A 20 6.29 5.09 -1.65
CA ARG A 20 7.74 4.97 -1.59
C ARG A 20 8.15 4.13 -0.39
N LYS A 21 9.07 3.16 -0.54
CA LYS A 21 9.71 2.40 0.57
C LYS A 21 10.69 3.29 1.35
N THR A 22 10.16 4.32 2.01
CA THR A 22 10.92 5.20 2.92
C THR A 22 10.08 5.61 4.12
N GLY A 23 10.62 5.42 5.32
CA GLY A 23 9.99 5.82 6.58
C GLY A 23 8.73 5.00 6.93
N VAL A 24 7.84 5.58 7.73
CA VAL A 24 6.63 4.94 8.28
C VAL A 24 5.62 4.40 7.26
N LEU A 25 5.70 4.80 5.99
CA LEU A 25 4.87 4.23 4.91
C LEU A 25 5.30 2.81 4.52
N ASN A 26 6.55 2.44 4.83
CA ASN A 26 7.08 1.10 4.60
C ASN A 26 6.40 0.04 5.47
N ASP A 27 5.83 0.44 6.61
CA ASP A 27 5.24 -0.49 7.59
C ASP A 27 3.77 -0.79 7.29
N SER A 28 3.17 -0.18 6.27
CA SER A 28 1.73 -0.32 5.96
C SER A 28 1.43 -0.68 4.50
N VAL A 29 2.33 -0.40 3.56
CA VAL A 29 2.17 -0.77 2.14
C VAL A 29 3.19 -1.84 1.75
N PHE A 30 2.68 -3.03 1.49
CA PHE A 30 3.43 -4.21 1.13
C PHE A 30 3.24 -4.52 -0.35
N ASP A 31 4.36 -4.58 -1.07
CA ASP A 31 4.35 -4.75 -2.52
C ASP A 31 3.77 -6.11 -2.94
N ILE A 32 2.91 -6.14 -3.96
CA ILE A 32 2.33 -7.38 -4.49
C ILE A 32 3.33 -8.28 -5.22
N ASP A 33 4.38 -7.70 -5.78
CA ASP A 33 5.40 -8.42 -6.55
C ASP A 33 6.56 -8.88 -5.66
N ASP A 34 6.58 -8.48 -4.38
CA ASP A 34 7.61 -8.87 -3.43
C ASP A 34 7.33 -10.27 -2.86
N ASN A 35 8.03 -11.26 -3.44
CA ASN A 35 7.88 -12.67 -3.08
C ASN A 35 8.36 -13.02 -1.68
N THR A 36 9.08 -12.13 -1.01
CA THR A 36 9.51 -12.32 0.39
C THR A 36 8.37 -12.07 1.38
N ILE A 37 7.31 -11.36 0.94
CA ILE A 37 6.15 -11.02 1.77
C ILE A 37 5.07 -12.11 1.58
N PRO A 38 4.48 -12.66 2.66
CA PRO A 38 3.36 -13.58 2.52
C PRO A 38 2.19 -12.93 1.76
N THR A 39 1.58 -13.66 0.83
CA THR A 39 0.53 -13.15 -0.06
C THR A 39 -0.62 -12.46 0.68
N GLN A 40 -0.94 -12.89 1.92
CA GLN A 40 -1.97 -12.26 2.75
C GLN A 40 -1.65 -10.83 3.21
N PHE A 41 -0.38 -10.41 3.23
CA PHE A 41 0.00 -9.06 3.68
C PHE A 41 0.17 -8.07 2.52
N ARG A 42 0.45 -8.56 1.31
CA ARG A 42 0.64 -7.74 0.11
C ARG A 42 -0.60 -6.92 -0.24
N ASN A 43 -0.50 -5.61 -0.33
CA ASN A 43 -1.67 -4.72 -0.39
C ASN A 43 -1.48 -3.49 -1.30
N GLY A 44 -0.36 -3.37 -2.02
CA GLY A 44 -0.15 -2.26 -2.94
C GLY A 44 1.12 -2.38 -3.77
N PHE A 45 1.57 -1.25 -4.31
CA PHE A 45 2.80 -1.15 -5.09
C PHE A 45 3.76 -0.20 -4.42
N THR A 46 5.05 -0.51 -4.52
CA THR A 46 6.07 0.31 -3.89
C THR A 46 7.26 0.62 -4.80
N PHE A 47 7.97 1.70 -4.50
CA PHE A 47 9.19 2.09 -5.21
C PHE A 47 10.25 2.61 -4.25
N TRP A 48 11.52 2.43 -4.59
CA TRP A 48 12.66 2.80 -3.73
C TRP A 48 13.21 4.18 -4.06
N THR A 49 13.52 4.38 -5.34
CA THR A 49 14.20 5.57 -5.84
C THR A 49 13.22 6.73 -5.97
N PRO A 50 13.46 7.89 -5.34
CA PRO A 50 12.60 9.07 -5.48
C PRO A 50 12.84 9.81 -6.80
N ASP A 51 12.93 9.07 -7.88
CA ASP A 51 13.04 9.62 -9.22
C ASP A 51 11.82 9.24 -10.05
N GLU A 52 11.71 9.87 -11.21
CA GLU A 52 10.65 9.60 -12.17
C GLU A 52 10.63 8.12 -12.59
N GLN A 53 11.80 7.48 -12.71
CA GLN A 53 11.91 6.09 -13.10
C GLN A 53 11.30 5.14 -12.05
N GLY A 54 11.56 5.38 -10.76
CA GLY A 54 11.01 4.60 -9.67
C GLY A 54 9.50 4.72 -9.58
N LEU A 55 8.97 5.95 -9.72
CA LEU A 55 7.52 6.17 -9.71
C LEU A 55 6.83 5.57 -10.94
N ASN A 56 7.37 5.82 -12.15
CA ASN A 56 6.82 5.26 -13.38
C ASN A 56 6.84 3.73 -13.36
N GLY A 57 7.91 3.12 -12.86
CA GLY A 57 7.97 1.67 -12.70
C GLY A 57 6.87 1.11 -11.78
N ALA A 58 6.52 1.81 -10.69
CA ALA A 58 5.41 1.38 -9.84
C ALA A 58 4.04 1.59 -10.49
N LEU A 59 3.86 2.69 -11.23
CA LEU A 59 2.64 2.97 -11.99
C LEU A 59 2.42 1.95 -13.11
N ASP A 60 3.46 1.63 -13.88
CA ASP A 60 3.40 0.66 -14.96
C ASP A 60 3.02 -0.73 -14.45
N ARG A 61 3.55 -1.14 -13.28
CA ARG A 61 3.15 -2.39 -12.62
C ARG A 61 1.68 -2.35 -12.19
N ALA A 62 1.23 -1.25 -11.60
CA ALA A 62 -0.16 -1.09 -11.19
C ALA A 62 -1.13 -1.15 -12.38
N PHE A 63 -0.86 -0.42 -13.45
CA PHE A 63 -1.66 -0.44 -14.67
C PHE A 63 -1.62 -1.80 -15.36
N SER A 64 -0.44 -2.41 -15.49
CA SER A 64 -0.30 -3.74 -16.07
C SER A 64 -1.13 -4.76 -15.30
N HIS A 65 -1.12 -4.70 -13.96
CA HIS A 65 -1.93 -5.62 -13.17
C HIS A 65 -3.43 -5.38 -13.34
N TYR A 66 -3.86 -4.12 -13.30
CA TYR A 66 -5.26 -3.73 -13.51
C TYR A 66 -5.78 -4.18 -14.88
N MET A 67 -4.98 -4.04 -15.94
CA MET A 67 -5.39 -4.36 -17.31
C MET A 67 -5.33 -5.85 -17.63
N ASN A 68 -4.34 -6.58 -17.11
CA ASN A 68 -4.10 -7.97 -17.47
C ASN A 68 -4.91 -8.97 -16.64
N ASP A 69 -5.28 -8.62 -15.40
CA ASP A 69 -5.97 -9.53 -14.49
C ASP A 69 -7.00 -8.80 -13.63
N ASN A 70 -8.16 -8.53 -14.24
CA ASN A 70 -9.27 -7.87 -13.56
C ASN A 70 -9.78 -8.68 -12.35
N GLN A 71 -9.74 -10.01 -12.40
CA GLN A 71 -10.22 -10.83 -11.28
C GLN A 71 -9.31 -10.69 -10.06
N SER A 72 -8.00 -10.81 -10.26
CA SER A 72 -7.02 -10.62 -9.19
C SER A 72 -7.03 -9.17 -8.68
N TRP A 73 -7.20 -8.18 -9.56
CA TRP A 73 -7.37 -6.79 -9.15
C TRP A 73 -8.58 -6.58 -8.23
N GLN A 74 -9.74 -7.14 -8.58
CA GLN A 74 -10.94 -7.06 -7.73
C GLN A 74 -10.72 -7.74 -6.38
N GLN A 75 -10.01 -8.87 -6.34
CA GLN A 75 -9.64 -9.53 -5.08
C GLN A 75 -8.70 -8.66 -4.24
N LEU A 76 -7.73 -7.99 -4.86
CA LEU A 76 -6.83 -7.05 -4.21
C LEU A 76 -7.60 -5.86 -3.62
N VAL A 77 -8.53 -5.26 -4.37
CA VAL A 77 -9.40 -4.18 -3.89
C VAL A 77 -10.24 -4.62 -2.69
N GLN A 78 -10.93 -5.76 -2.80
CA GLN A 78 -11.73 -6.31 -1.70
C GLN A 78 -10.88 -6.60 -0.46
N LYS A 79 -9.67 -7.10 -0.66
CA LYS A 79 -8.72 -7.35 0.41
C LYS A 79 -8.32 -6.05 1.11
N VAL A 80 -7.89 -5.04 0.35
CA VAL A 80 -7.47 -3.74 0.87
C VAL A 80 -8.60 -3.05 1.65
N MET A 81 -9.84 -3.11 1.16
CA MET A 81 -11.01 -2.57 1.86
C MET A 81 -11.32 -3.28 3.18
N ARG A 82 -10.93 -4.55 3.31
CA ARG A 82 -11.12 -5.37 4.52
C ARG A 82 -9.96 -5.31 5.49
N ILE A 83 -8.86 -4.66 5.14
CA ILE A 83 -7.77 -4.43 6.09
C ILE A 83 -8.36 -3.61 7.23
N ASP A 84 -8.38 -4.20 8.41
CA ASP A 84 -8.85 -3.55 9.60
C ASP A 84 -7.85 -2.47 9.98
N LEU A 85 -8.10 -1.26 9.48
CA LEU A 85 -7.32 -0.07 9.79
C LEU A 85 -7.80 0.56 11.10
N SER A 86 -8.40 -0.20 12.01
CA SER A 86 -8.61 0.20 13.41
C SER A 86 -7.26 0.29 14.12
N TRP A 87 -6.45 1.26 13.71
CA TRP A 87 -5.33 1.69 14.51
C TRP A 87 -5.90 2.54 15.63
N ASP A 88 -6.15 1.85 16.74
CA ASP A 88 -5.76 2.33 18.06
C ASP A 88 -4.50 3.16 17.87
N TRP A 89 -4.62 4.48 17.97
CA TRP A 89 -3.44 5.30 18.09
C TRP A 89 -2.82 4.87 19.41
N GLY A 90 -1.89 3.93 19.33
CA GLY A 90 -0.78 3.85 20.26
C GLY A 90 -0.03 5.17 20.16
N LEU A 91 -0.65 6.23 20.71
CA LEU A 91 -0.02 7.15 21.60
C LEU A 91 0.90 6.28 22.45
N ILE A 92 2.16 6.20 22.03
CA ILE A 92 3.24 6.09 22.98
C ILE A 92 3.08 7.36 23.81
N SER A 93 2.24 7.23 24.83
CA SER A 93 2.13 8.15 25.93
C SER A 93 3.53 8.15 26.52
N VAL A 94 4.32 9.16 26.18
CA VAL A 94 5.45 9.52 27.03
C VAL A 94 4.80 10.07 28.30
N THR A 95 4.49 9.17 29.21
CA THR A 95 4.15 9.51 30.59
C THR A 95 5.45 9.53 31.38
N VAL A 96 5.73 10.75 31.86
CA VAL A 96 6.79 11.27 32.74
C VAL A 96 8.18 11.44 32.12
#